data_AF-A0AA41U823-F1
#
_entry.id   AF-A0AA41U823-F1
#
_cell.length_a   1.000
_cell.length_b   1.000
_cell.length_c   1.000
_cell.angle_alpha   90.00
_cell.angle_beta   90.00
_cell.angle_gamma   90.00
#
_symmetry.space_group_name_H-M   'P 1'
#
loop_
_entity.id
_entity.type
_entity.pdbx_description
1 polymer ?
#
loop_
_entity_poly.entity_id
_entity_poly.type
_entity_poly.pdbx_seq_one_letter_code
_entity_poly.pdbx_strand_id
1 'polypeptide(L)'
;MTDRDREILAFERQWWKYAGAKEEAVRELFGMSATRYYQVLNALVDSSAALAHDPMLVRRLRRVRSTRQRARSARRLADGKA
;
A
#
# COMPACT_ATOMS: atom_id res chain seq x y z
N MET A 1 -12.12 7.62 -9.99
CA MET A 1 -10.66 7.45 -9.81
C MET A 1 -10.00 8.66 -10.44
N THR A 2 -9.17 9.36 -9.68
CA THR A 2 -8.45 10.56 -10.15
C THR A 2 -7.18 10.17 -10.92
N ASP A 3 -6.57 11.10 -11.64
CA ASP A 3 -5.29 10.81 -12.31
C ASP A 3 -4.17 10.56 -11.31
N ARG A 4 -4.24 11.22 -10.16
CA ARG A 4 -3.37 10.95 -9.02
C ARG A 4 -3.47 9.50 -8.54
N ASP A 5 -4.68 8.95 -8.46
CA ASP A 5 -4.89 7.55 -8.09
C ASP A 5 -4.24 6.60 -9.11
N ARG A 6 -4.32 6.92 -10.40
CA ARG A 6 -3.67 6.15 -11.46
C ARG A 6 -2.15 6.19 -11.34
N GLU A 7 -1.57 7.36 -11.07
CA GLU A 7 -0.13 7.51 -10.83
C GLU A 7 0.32 6.68 -9.63
N ILE A 8 -0.45 6.67 -8.54
CA ILE A 8 -0.16 5.87 -7.34
C ILE A 8 -0.15 4.38 -7.69
N LEU A 9 -1.13 3.89 -8.46
CA LEU A 9 -1.16 2.48 -8.90
C LEU A 9 0.01 2.16 -9.85
N ALA A 10 0.33 3.05 -10.78
CA ALA A 10 1.47 2.87 -11.68
C ALA A 10 2.81 2.81 -10.92
N PHE A 11 2.97 3.66 -9.89
CA PHE A 11 4.14 3.68 -9.02
C PHE A 11 4.28 2.39 -8.18
N GLU A 12 3.17 1.83 -7.68
CA GLU A 12 3.19 0.54 -6.98
C GLU A 12 3.56 -0.65 -7.87
N ARG A 13 3.44 -0.51 -9.19
CA ARG A 13 3.88 -1.54 -10.15
C ARG A 13 5.41 -1.63 -10.24
N GLN A 14 6.13 -0.58 -9.84
CA GLN A 14 7.58 -0.54 -9.91
C GLN A 14 8.24 -1.43 -8.83
N TRP A 15 9.40 -1.99 -9.16
CA TRP A 15 10.14 -2.86 -8.25
C TRP A 15 11.03 -2.03 -7.31
N TRP A 16 10.63 -1.93 -6.05
CA TRP A 16 11.39 -1.22 -5.02
C TRP A 16 12.29 -2.18 -4.26
N LYS A 17 13.61 -1.99 -4.38
CA LYS A 17 14.62 -2.84 -3.72
C LYS A 17 14.65 -2.66 -2.20
N TYR A 18 14.39 -1.44 -1.72
CA TYR A 18 14.39 -1.10 -0.30
C TYR A 18 13.17 -0.26 0.07
N ALA A 19 12.60 -0.48 1.27
CA ALA A 19 11.45 0.28 1.75
C ALA A 19 11.75 1.79 1.87
N GLY A 20 12.96 2.16 2.31
CA GLY A 20 13.39 3.56 2.42
C GLY A 20 13.41 4.29 1.08
N ALA A 21 13.95 3.65 0.03
CA ALA A 21 13.99 4.23 -1.32
C ALA A 21 12.59 4.52 -1.88
N LYS A 22 11.61 3.68 -1.55
CA LYS A 22 10.21 3.91 -1.91
C LYS A 22 9.62 5.10 -1.17
N GLU A 23 9.85 5.20 0.15
CA GLU A 23 9.31 6.30 0.95
C GLU A 23 9.88 7.66 0.56
N GLU A 24 11.14 7.69 0.17
CA GLU A 24 11.80 8.89 -0.36
C GLU A 24 11.21 9.29 -1.71
N ALA A 25 11.11 8.36 -2.66
CA ALA A 25 10.46 8.61 -3.94
C ALA A 25 8.98 9.04 -3.79
N VAL A 26 8.26 8.51 -2.80
CA VAL A 26 6.90 8.96 -2.47
C VAL A 26 6.90 10.42 -2.01
N ARG A 27 7.87 10.82 -1.18
CA ARG A 27 7.98 12.22 -0.74
C ARG A 27 8.30 13.14 -1.92
N GLU A 28 9.20 12.73 -2.81
CA GLU A 28 9.63 13.53 -3.96
C GLU A 28 8.54 13.65 -5.03
N LEU A 29 7.95 12.53 -5.47
CA LEU A 29 6.97 12.52 -6.56
C LEU A 29 5.59 12.99 -6.10
N PHE A 30 5.22 12.63 -4.87
CA PHE A 30 3.87 12.85 -4.39
C PHE A 30 3.75 13.95 -3.33
N GLY A 31 4.86 14.53 -2.86
CA GLY A 31 4.86 15.61 -1.88
C GLY A 31 4.20 15.24 -0.56
N MET A 32 4.13 13.94 -0.22
CA MET A 32 3.40 13.45 0.95
C MET A 32 4.26 12.52 1.79
N SER A 33 3.95 12.45 3.08
CA SER A 33 4.58 11.49 3.97
C SER A 33 4.19 10.06 3.60
N ALA A 34 5.07 9.10 3.89
CA ALA A 34 4.82 7.67 3.68
C ALA A 34 3.51 7.21 4.34
N THR A 35 3.22 7.70 5.55
CA THR A 35 1.97 7.39 6.26
C THR A 35 0.74 7.82 5.47
N ARG A 36 0.71 9.06 4.97
CA ARG A 36 -0.40 9.58 4.17
C ARG A 36 -0.54 8.82 2.86
N TYR A 37 0.59 8.50 2.22
CA TYR A 37 0.60 7.70 1.01
C TYR A 37 -0.05 6.33 1.21
N TYR A 38 0.33 5.60 2.26
CA TYR A 38 -0.28 4.29 2.53
C TYR A 38 -1.76 4.39 2.92
N GLN A 39 -2.21 5.48 3.54
CA GLN A 39 -3.64 5.72 3.79
C GLN A 39 -4.42 5.86 2.47
N VAL A 40 -3.93 6.70 1.55
CA VAL A 40 -4.52 6.88 0.22
C VAL A 40 -4.51 5.58 -0.56
N LEU A 41 -3.37 4.87 -0.58
CA LEU A 41 -3.25 3.60 -1.26
C LEU A 41 -4.24 2.55 -0.73
N ASN A 42 -4.42 2.47 0.60
CA ASN A 42 -5.38 1.53 1.18
C ASN A 42 -6.81 1.84 0.78
N ALA A 43 -7.22 3.12 0.81
CA ALA A 43 -8.55 3.54 0.37
C ALA A 43 -8.77 3.25 -1.13
N LEU A 44 -7.74 3.50 -1.95
CA LEU A 44 -7.78 3.25 -3.38
C LEU A 44 -7.91 1.76 -3.70
N VAL A 45 -7.11 0.92 -3.03
CA VAL A 45 -7.12 -0.54 -3.19
C VAL A 45 -8.46 -1.15 -2.77
N ASP A 46 -9.23 -0.50 -1.90
CA ASP A 46 -10.57 -0.94 -1.49
C ASP A 46 -11.68 -0.48 -2.49
N SER A 47 -11.39 0.46 -3.38
CA SER A 47 -12.33 0.97 -4.40
C SER A 47 -12.55 0.02 -5.58
N SER A 48 -13.78 -0.02 -6.11
CA SER A 48 -14.11 -0.75 -7.34
C SER A 48 -13.40 -0.19 -8.57
N ALA A 49 -13.10 1.12 -8.59
CA ALA A 49 -12.43 1.75 -9.72
C ALA A 49 -10.97 1.30 -9.89
N ALA A 50 -10.27 1.06 -8.78
CA ALA A 50 -8.92 0.50 -8.82
C ALA A 50 -8.92 -0.95 -9.31
N LEU A 51 -9.90 -1.75 -8.88
CA LEU A 51 -10.10 -3.12 -9.36
C LEU A 51 -10.37 -3.18 -10.87
N ALA A 52 -11.14 -2.23 -11.40
CA ALA A 52 -11.42 -2.15 -12.84
C ALA A 52 -10.18 -1.74 -13.65
N HIS A 53 -9.29 -0.94 -13.07
CA HIS A 53 -8.09 -0.44 -13.75
C HIS A 53 -6.93 -1.44 -13.75
N ASP A 54 -6.58 -2.02 -12.60
CA ASP A 54 -5.54 -3.06 -12.49
C ASP A 54 -5.93 -4.14 -11.47
N PRO A 55 -6.75 -5.13 -11.89
CA PRO A 55 -7.26 -6.14 -10.98
C PRO A 55 -6.15 -7.02 -10.37
N MET A 56 -5.04 -7.24 -11.05
CA MET A 56 -3.94 -8.09 -10.56
C MET A 56 -3.12 -7.37 -9.49
N LEU A 57 -2.74 -6.12 -9.74
CA LEU A 57 -2.02 -5.30 -8.77
C LEU A 57 -2.86 -5.11 -7.50
N VAL A 58 -4.13 -4.77 -7.64
CA VAL A 58 -5.03 -4.55 -6.50
C VAL A 58 -5.18 -5.82 -5.65
N ARG A 59 -5.39 -6.99 -6.27
CA ARG A 59 -5.45 -8.27 -5.55
C ARG A 59 -4.14 -8.58 -4.82
N ARG A 60 -2.97 -8.32 -5.45
CA ARG A 60 -1.66 -8.49 -4.81
C ARG A 60 -1.50 -7.58 -3.61
N LEU A 61 -1.83 -6.29 -3.74
CA LEU A 61 -1.76 -5.30 -2.66
C LEU A 61 -2.68 -5.67 -1.49
N ARG A 62 -3.92 -6.09 -1.76
CA ARG A 62 -4.85 -6.61 -0.74
C ARG A 62 -4.25 -7.81 0.02
N ARG A 63 -3.63 -8.75 -0.69
CA ARG A 63 -2.99 -9.92 -0.08
C ARG A 63 -1.81 -9.51 0.82
N VAL A 64 -0.92 -8.63 0.34
CA VAL A 64 0.22 -8.13 1.14
C VAL A 64 -0.26 -7.43 2.40
N ARG A 65 -1.32 -6.60 2.31
CA ARG A 65 -1.95 -5.95 3.47
C ARG A 65 -2.48 -6.96 4.48
N SER A 66 -3.21 -7.97 4.01
CA SER A 66 -3.74 -9.03 4.88
C SER A 66 -2.63 -9.79 5.61
N THR A 67 -1.55 -10.15 4.91
CA THR A 67 -0.38 -10.80 5.52
C THR A 67 0.27 -9.92 6.58
N ARG A 68 0.50 -8.63 6.30
CA ARG A 68 1.04 -7.67 7.30
C ARG A 68 0.11 -7.50 8.49
N GLN A 69 -1.21 -7.50 8.28
CA GLN A 69 -2.18 -7.41 9.36
C GLN A 69 -2.10 -8.65 10.26
N ARG A 70 -2.11 -9.87 9.68
CA ARG A 70 -1.98 -11.12 10.43
C ARG A 70 -0.68 -11.19 11.23
N ALA A 71 0.44 -10.76 10.64
CA ALA A 71 1.73 -10.71 11.34
C ALA A 71 1.70 -9.77 12.57
N ARG A 72 1.03 -8.61 12.46
CA ARG A 72 0.83 -7.70 13.60
C ARG A 72 -0.11 -8.29 14.66
N SER A 73 -1.21 -8.93 14.23
CA SER A 73 -2.16 -9.58 15.13
C SER A 73 -1.50 -10.71 15.92
N ALA A 74 -0.75 -11.58 15.26
CA ALA A 74 -0.04 -12.69 15.89
C ALA A 74 0.97 -12.22 16.95
N ARG A 75 1.65 -11.10 16.69
CA ARG A 75 2.60 -10.50 17.65
C ARG A 75 1.90 -9.93 18.89
N ARG A 76 0.73 -9.30 18.72
CA ARG A 76 -0.09 -8.81 19.85
C ARG A 76 -0.65 -9.91 20.73
N LEU A 77 -1.03 -11.06 20.14
CA LEU A 77 -1.46 -12.23 20.92
C LEU A 77 -0.30 -12.91 21.66
N ALA A 78 0.94 -12.81 21.15
CA ALA A 78 2.13 -13.32 21.82
C ALA A 78 2.53 -12.45 23.03
N ASP A 79 2.43 -11.12 22.91
CA ASP A 79 2.75 -10.18 24.01
C ASP A 79 1.68 -10.14 25.13
N GLY A 80 0.50 -10.72 24.89
CA GLY A 80 -0.59 -10.81 25.88
C GLY A 80 -0.59 -12.09 26.74
N LYS A 81 0.40 -12.97 26.55
CA LYS A 81 0.67 -14.11 27.45
C LYS A 81 1.94 -13.81 28.26
N ALA A 82 1.84 -12.90 29.22
CA ALA A 82 2.81 -12.71 30.28
C ALA A 82 2.07 -12.49 31.60
#